data_AF-A0A1Y1L1G4-F1
#
_entry.id   AF-A0A1Y1L1G4-F1
#
_cell.length_a   1.000
_cell.length_b   1.000
_cell.length_c   1.000
_cell.angle_alpha   90.00
_cell.angle_beta   90.00
_cell.angle_gamma   90.00
#
_symmetry.space_group_name_H-M   'P 1'
#
loop_
_entity.id
_entity.type
_entity.pdbx_description
1 polymer ?
#
loop_
_entity_poly.entity_id
_entity_poly.type
_entity_poly.pdbx_seq_one_letter_code
_entity_poly.pdbx_strand_id
1 'polypeptide(L)'
;MKTADVEEEYNKNEELRSEDISALQQWILKQPHIPPIPELLLIIFLHSCYWSMELTKAAIEKFVTFRNAWPDFFANRNPLAPKLLHDLDFPLFTFLPTRTAEGYKVLYFKLMIDDSAQYDLQVMMKVMDMVIM
;
A
#
# COMPACT_ATOMS: atom_id res chain seq x y z
N MET A 1 10.10 11.88 5.44
CA MET A 1 8.63 11.81 5.27
C MET A 1 8.06 11.31 6.58
N LYS A 2 7.14 12.04 7.23
CA LYS A 2 6.47 11.53 8.44
C LYS A 2 5.54 10.40 8.02
N THR A 3 5.75 9.20 8.54
CA THR A 3 4.87 8.04 8.33
C THR A 3 3.61 8.21 9.20
N ALA A 4 2.50 7.58 8.82
CA ALA A 4 1.30 7.59 9.65
C ALA A 4 1.58 6.87 10.98
N ASP A 5 0.95 7.33 12.06
CA ASP A 5 1.11 6.81 13.41
C ASP A 5 -0.25 6.39 13.97
N VAL A 6 -0.30 5.28 14.70
CA VAL A 6 -1.56 4.69 15.18
C VAL A 6 -2.28 5.63 16.15
N GLU A 7 -1.56 6.24 17.11
CA GLU A 7 -2.16 7.13 18.10
C GLU A 7 -2.70 8.40 17.43
N GLU A 8 -1.99 8.93 16.43
CA GLU A 8 -2.46 10.07 15.65
C GLU A 8 -3.75 9.76 14.88
N GLU A 9 -3.90 8.55 14.34
CA GLU A 9 -5.13 8.16 13.63
C GLU A 9 -6.33 8.02 14.58
N TYR A 10 -6.16 7.48 15.80
CA TYR A 10 -7.24 7.46 16.80
C TYR A 10 -7.63 8.86 17.27
N ASN A 11 -6.69 9.79 17.36
CA ASN A 11 -6.97 11.18 17.74
C ASN A 11 -7.68 11.97 16.63
N LYS A 12 -7.46 11.61 15.37
CA LYS A 12 -7.95 12.37 14.21
C LYS A 12 -9.31 11.89 13.70
N ASN A 13 -9.62 10.60 13.81
CA ASN A 13 -10.81 10.01 13.20
C ASN A 13 -11.82 9.61 14.28
N GLU A 14 -12.93 10.33 14.39
CA GLU A 14 -13.96 10.08 15.42
C GLU A 14 -14.71 8.75 15.21
N GLU A 15 -14.76 8.27 13.96
CA GLU A 15 -15.39 7.01 13.60
C GLU A 15 -14.50 5.79 13.85
N LEU A 16 -13.20 5.99 14.09
CA LEU A 16 -12.28 4.89 14.39
C LEU A 16 -12.50 4.40 15.82
N ARG A 17 -12.98 3.17 15.94
CA ARG A 17 -13.23 2.51 17.23
C ARG A 17 -12.22 1.38 17.46
N SER A 18 -11.62 1.35 18.65
CA SER A 18 -10.69 0.29 19.04
C SER A 18 -11.33 -1.10 19.01
N GLU A 19 -12.64 -1.17 19.23
CA GLU A 19 -13.44 -2.39 19.19
C GLU A 19 -13.51 -2.97 17.78
N ASP A 20 -13.61 -2.12 16.75
CA ASP A 20 -13.66 -2.56 15.35
C ASP A 20 -12.31 -3.14 14.91
N ILE A 21 -11.21 -2.51 15.31
CA ILE A 21 -9.85 -3.02 15.09
C ILE A 21 -9.63 -4.36 15.81
N SER A 22 -10.04 -4.45 17.07
CA SER A 22 -9.98 -5.69 17.86
C SER A 22 -10.80 -6.81 17.20
N ALA A 23 -12.00 -6.49 16.70
CA ALA A 23 -12.85 -7.44 15.99
C ALA A 23 -12.22 -7.91 14.66
N LEU A 24 -11.56 -7.02 13.90
CA LEU A 24 -10.81 -7.38 12.70
C LEU A 24 -9.64 -8.30 13.02
N GLN A 25 -8.84 -7.98 14.05
CA GLN A 25 -7.73 -8.82 14.49
C GLN A 25 -8.21 -10.23 14.87
N GLN A 26 -9.27 -10.33 15.68
CA GLN A 26 -9.86 -11.62 16.05
C GLN A 26 -10.41 -12.40 14.86
N TRP A 27 -10.97 -11.71 13.86
CA TRP A 27 -11.43 -12.35 12.63
C TRP A 27 -10.25 -12.87 11.79
N ILE A 28 -9.17 -12.11 11.65
CA ILE A 28 -7.95 -12.51 10.93
C ILE A 28 -7.32 -13.75 11.55
N LEU A 29 -7.28 -13.86 12.88
CA LEU A 29 -6.77 -15.06 13.56
C LEU A 29 -7.53 -16.35 13.19
N LYS A 30 -8.77 -16.23 12.69
CA LYS A 30 -9.58 -17.37 12.22
C LYS A 30 -9.36 -17.67 10.74
N GLN A 31 -8.63 -16.85 10.00
CA GLN A 31 -8.35 -17.01 8.57
C GLN A 31 -6.89 -17.48 8.37
N PRO A 32 -6.64 -18.79 8.16
CA PRO A 32 -5.27 -19.33 8.14
C PRO A 32 -4.42 -18.86 6.96
N HIS A 33 -5.04 -18.38 5.87
CA HIS A 33 -4.36 -17.86 4.69
C HIS A 33 -4.02 -16.36 4.79
N ILE A 34 -4.60 -15.64 5.76
CA ILE A 34 -4.31 -14.23 5.98
C ILE A 34 -3.15 -14.11 6.97
N PRO A 35 -2.00 -13.53 6.58
CA PRO A 35 -0.90 -13.32 7.51
C PRO A 35 -1.28 -12.27 8.57
N PRO A 36 -0.56 -12.19 9.70
CA PRO A 36 -0.74 -11.11 10.67
C PRO A 36 -0.64 -9.74 9.99
N ILE A 37 -1.62 -8.88 10.25
CA ILE A 37 -1.69 -7.53 9.67
C ILE A 37 -1.42 -6.51 10.79
N PRO A 38 -0.46 -5.57 10.61
CA PRO A 38 -0.23 -4.50 11.57
C PRO A 38 -1.48 -3.64 11.80
N GLU A 39 -1.66 -3.15 13.02
CA GLU A 39 -2.83 -2.35 13.40
C GLU A 39 -3.04 -1.12 12.49
N LEU A 40 -1.97 -0.37 12.20
CA LEU A 40 -2.04 0.77 11.29
C LEU A 40 -2.62 0.41 9.92
N LEU A 41 -2.26 -0.77 9.38
CA LEU A 41 -2.77 -1.22 8.09
C LEU A 41 -4.25 -1.64 8.18
N LEU A 42 -4.70 -2.19 9.32
CA LEU A 42 -6.13 -2.44 9.57
C LEU A 42 -6.93 -1.14 9.62
N ILE A 43 -6.41 -0.12 10.29
CA ILE A 43 -7.00 1.22 10.32
C ILE A 43 -7.12 1.76 8.89
N ILE A 44 -6.07 1.66 8.08
CA ILE A 44 -6.09 2.10 6.68
C ILE A 44 -7.13 1.34 5.86
N PHE A 45 -7.23 0.01 6.01
CA PHE A 45 -8.25 -0.78 5.30
C PHE A 45 -9.67 -0.35 5.69
N LEU A 46 -9.90 -0.16 6.99
CA LEU A 46 -11.20 0.22 7.53
C LEU A 46 -11.61 1.63 7.06
N HIS A 47 -10.70 2.60 7.15
CA HIS A 47 -10.89 3.96 6.63
C HIS A 47 -11.15 3.94 5.12
N SER A 48 -10.38 3.15 4.35
CA SER A 48 -10.55 3.03 2.89
C SER A 48 -11.90 2.41 2.49
N CYS A 49 -12.54 1.71 3.41
CA CYS A 49 -13.85 1.09 3.25
C CYS A 49 -14.97 1.87 3.96
N TYR A 50 -14.74 3.15 4.26
CA TYR A 50 -15.71 4.04 4.93
C TYR A 50 -16.23 3.44 6.24
N TRP A 51 -15.34 2.81 7.02
CA TRP A 51 -15.64 2.19 8.31
C TRP A 51 -16.61 0.98 8.24
N SER A 52 -16.86 0.46 7.03
CA SER A 52 -17.69 -0.74 6.85
C SER A 52 -16.89 -2.02 7.10
N MET A 53 -17.23 -2.75 8.16
CA MET A 53 -16.59 -4.02 8.51
C MET A 53 -16.70 -5.09 7.42
N GLU A 54 -17.83 -5.16 6.72
CA GLU A 54 -18.03 -6.15 5.65
C GLU A 54 -17.14 -5.84 4.44
N LEU A 55 -17.13 -4.59 3.98
CA LEU A 55 -16.29 -4.15 2.88
C LEU A 55 -14.80 -4.30 3.21
N THR A 56 -14.43 -3.99 4.45
CA THR A 56 -13.06 -4.13 4.94
C THR A 56 -12.56 -5.57 4.87
N LYS A 57 -13.35 -6.53 5.36
CA LYS A 57 -13.00 -7.96 5.26
C LYS A 57 -12.85 -8.41 3.82
N ALA A 58 -13.77 -8.00 2.93
CA ALA A 58 -13.70 -8.32 1.51
C ALA A 58 -12.47 -7.68 0.83
N ALA A 59 -12.08 -6.48 1.24
CA ALA A 59 -10.88 -5.80 0.72
C ALA A 59 -9.60 -6.51 1.17
N ILE A 60 -9.51 -6.91 2.44
CA ILE A 60 -8.35 -7.67 2.97
C ILE A 60 -8.21 -9.01 2.24
N GLU A 61 -9.30 -9.76 2.07
CA GLU A 61 -9.29 -11.03 1.34
C GLU A 61 -8.76 -10.87 -0.09
N LYS A 62 -9.27 -9.87 -0.82
CA LYS A 62 -8.79 -9.56 -2.18
C LYS A 62 -7.32 -9.16 -2.19
N PHE A 63 -6.91 -8.31 -1.25
CA PHE A 63 -5.54 -7.86 -1.13
C PHE A 63 -4.55 -9.02 -0.96
N VAL A 64 -4.84 -9.94 -0.03
CA VAL A 64 -4.01 -11.13 0.19
C VAL A 64 -4.05 -12.07 -1.02
N THR A 65 -5.23 -12.31 -1.57
CA THR A 65 -5.41 -13.18 -2.74
C THR A 65 -4.59 -12.68 -3.94
N PHE A 66 -4.68 -11.40 -4.27
CA PHE A 66 -3.96 -10.82 -5.39
C PHE A 66 -2.44 -10.83 -5.18
N ARG A 67 -1.98 -10.53 -3.96
CA ARG A 67 -0.54 -10.56 -3.68
C ARG A 67 0.06 -11.96 -3.75
N ASN A 68 -0.70 -12.97 -3.33
CA ASN A 68 -0.30 -14.37 -3.42
C ASN A 68 -0.34 -14.90 -4.87
N ALA A 69 -1.29 -14.43 -5.68
CA ALA A 69 -1.43 -14.85 -7.07
C ALA A 69 -0.29 -14.33 -7.98
N TRP A 70 0.31 -13.19 -7.62
CA TRP A 70 1.31 -12.52 -8.46
C TRP A 70 2.61 -12.20 -7.69
N PRO A 71 3.36 -13.23 -7.24
CA PRO A 71 4.60 -13.04 -6.48
C PRO A 71 5.67 -12.27 -7.27
N ASP A 72 5.62 -12.35 -8.59
CA ASP A 72 6.46 -11.61 -9.52
C ASP A 72 6.43 -10.10 -9.30
N PHE A 73 5.31 -9.55 -8.84
CA PHE A 73 5.13 -8.13 -8.52
C PHE A 73 5.32 -7.84 -7.03
N PHE A 74 4.93 -8.76 -6.14
CA PHE A 74 4.76 -8.44 -4.71
C PHE A 74 5.73 -9.14 -3.75
N ALA A 75 6.49 -10.14 -4.21
CA ALA A 75 7.50 -10.86 -3.42
C ALA A 75 8.94 -10.46 -3.79
N ASN A 76 9.92 -10.96 -3.02
CA ASN A 76 11.36 -10.70 -3.23
C ASN A 76 11.69 -9.20 -3.32
N ARG A 77 11.19 -8.44 -2.36
CA ARG A 77 11.36 -6.99 -2.25
C ARG A 77 12.76 -6.66 -1.72
N ASN A 78 13.72 -6.52 -2.63
CA ASN A 78 15.04 -6.01 -2.30
C ASN A 78 15.26 -4.65 -2.98
N PRO A 79 15.15 -3.53 -2.25
CA PRO A 79 15.33 -2.19 -2.82
C PRO A 79 16.77 -1.91 -3.27
N LEU A 80 17.73 -2.76 -2.89
CA LEU A 80 19.14 -2.65 -3.27
C LEU A 80 19.54 -3.64 -4.37
N ALA A 81 18.57 -4.34 -4.98
CA ALA A 81 18.86 -5.24 -6.08
C ALA A 81 19.42 -4.45 -7.28
N PRO A 82 20.56 -4.85 -7.89
CA PRO A 82 21.19 -4.09 -8.97
C PRO A 82 20.26 -3.78 -10.15
N LYS A 83 19.41 -4.76 -10.55
CA LYS A 83 18.41 -4.56 -11.60
C LYS A 83 17.42 -3.45 -11.25
N LEU A 84 16.93 -3.44 -10.01
CA LEU A 84 15.95 -2.45 -9.55
C LEU A 84 16.58 -1.05 -9.50
N LEU A 85 17.79 -0.93 -8.97
CA LEU A 85 18.50 0.35 -8.92
C LEU A 85 18.74 0.92 -10.32
N HIS A 86 19.15 0.08 -11.27
CA HIS A 86 19.28 0.46 -12.67
C HIS A 86 17.93 0.94 -13.25
N ASP A 87 16.85 0.19 -13.00
CA ASP A 87 15.54 0.50 -13.57
C ASP A 87 14.87 1.73 -12.92
N LEU A 88 15.35 2.17 -11.76
CA LEU A 88 14.93 3.40 -11.08
C LEU A 88 15.44 4.69 -11.75
N ASP A 89 16.47 4.61 -12.61
CA ASP A 89 17.01 5.78 -13.31
C ASP A 89 16.13 6.21 -14.50
N PHE A 90 15.23 5.33 -14.97
CA PHE A 90 14.35 5.56 -16.11
C PHE A 90 13.11 6.41 -15.82
N PRO A 91 12.42 6.26 -14.68
CA PRO A 91 11.27 7.10 -14.35
C PRO A 91 11.63 8.30 -13.47
N LEU A 92 10.86 9.37 -13.63
CA LEU A 92 10.57 10.28 -12.53
C LEU A 92 9.29 9.78 -11.83
N PHE A 93 9.44 9.21 -10.64
CA PHE A 93 8.34 8.79 -9.77
C PHE A 93 8.47 9.50 -8.43
N THR A 94 7.60 10.47 -8.15
CA THR A 94 7.70 11.27 -6.92
C THR A 94 6.36 11.81 -6.46
N PHE A 95 6.21 12.00 -5.15
CA PHE A 95 5.09 12.76 -4.60
C PHE A 95 5.40 14.25 -4.68
N LEU A 96 4.48 15.02 -5.24
CA LEU A 96 4.60 16.48 -5.23
C LEU A 96 4.48 17.01 -3.80
N PRO A 97 5.18 18.11 -3.47
CA PRO A 97 5.18 18.68 -2.12
C PRO A 97 3.82 19.25 -1.71
N THR A 98 3.00 19.65 -2.69
CA THR A 98 1.69 20.27 -2.47
C THR A 98 0.58 19.23 -2.65
N ARG A 99 -0.42 19.30 -1.77
CA ARG A 99 -1.65 18.51 -1.88
C ARG A 99 -2.68 19.23 -2.75
N THR A 100 -3.68 18.50 -3.25
CA THR A 100 -4.84 19.11 -3.90
C THR A 100 -5.68 19.91 -2.89
N ALA A 101 -6.65 20.69 -3.36
CA ALA A 101 -7.56 21.45 -2.50
C ALA A 101 -8.35 20.54 -1.54
N GLU A 102 -8.66 19.32 -1.97
CA GLU A 102 -9.32 18.26 -1.21
C GLU A 102 -8.38 17.49 -0.30
N GLY A 103 -7.07 17.81 -0.31
CA GLY A 103 -6.07 17.22 0.56
C GLY A 103 -5.40 15.94 0.03
N TYR A 104 -5.61 15.56 -1.23
CA TYR A 104 -4.97 14.37 -1.81
C TYR A 104 -3.47 14.58 -2.03
N LYS A 105 -2.68 13.53 -1.77
CA LYS A 105 -1.28 13.49 -2.19
C LYS A 105 -1.24 13.31 -3.71
N VAL A 106 -0.45 14.12 -4.40
CA VAL A 106 -0.29 14.02 -5.85
C VAL A 106 0.96 13.22 -6.16
N LEU A 107 0.79 12.08 -6.81
CA LEU A 107 1.87 11.27 -7.34
C LEU A 107 2.13 11.68 -8.80
N TYR A 108 3.33 12.15 -9.09
CA TYR A 108 3.78 12.46 -10.45
C TYR A 108 4.62 11.30 -10.98
N PHE A 109 4.26 10.84 -12.18
CA PHE A 109 4.97 9.79 -12.89
C PHE A 109 5.27 10.23 -14.32
N LYS A 110 6.53 10.09 -14.73
CA LYS A 110 6.97 10.30 -16.10
C LYS A 110 8.07 9.31 -16.46
N LEU A 111 7.91 8.60 -17.58
CA LEU A 111 8.99 7.82 -18.16
C LEU A 111 9.97 8.75 -18.88
N MET A 112 11.25 8.66 -18.55
CA MET A 112 12.36 9.45 -19.10
C MET A 112 13.25 8.57 -19.98
N ILE A 113 12.64 7.80 -20.88
CA ILE A 113 13.32 6.87 -21.78
C ILE A 113 13.03 7.24 -23.23
N ASP A 114 14.02 7.03 -24.10
CA ASP A 114 13.86 7.19 -25.55
C ASP A 114 13.42 5.88 -26.22
N ASP A 115 13.76 4.73 -25.62
CA ASP A 115 13.43 3.39 -26.10
C ASP A 115 12.63 2.59 -25.05
N SER A 116 11.42 2.19 -25.42
CA SER A 116 10.55 1.37 -24.58
C SER A 116 11.11 -0.01 -24.23
N ALA A 117 12.05 -0.55 -25.01
CA ALA A 117 12.65 -1.85 -24.73
C ALA A 117 13.50 -1.86 -23.45
N GLN A 118 13.92 -0.68 -22.96
CA GLN A 118 14.66 -0.53 -21.71
C GLN A 118 13.76 -0.61 -20.46
N TYR A 119 12.44 -0.56 -20.66
CA TYR A 119 11.47 -0.49 -19.56
C TYR A 119 10.87 -1.85 -19.21
N ASP A 120 11.08 -2.27 -17.96
CA ASP A 120 10.44 -3.43 -17.38
C ASP A 120 9.26 -3.01 -16.48
N LEU A 121 8.04 -3.19 -17.00
CA LEU A 121 6.81 -2.87 -16.27
C LEU A 121 6.68 -3.65 -14.96
N GLN A 122 7.17 -4.89 -14.90
CA GLN A 122 7.08 -5.72 -13.71
C GLN A 122 7.95 -5.14 -12.58
N VAL A 123 9.18 -4.71 -12.92
CA VAL A 123 10.08 -4.06 -11.96
C VAL A 123 9.48 -2.73 -11.50
N MET A 124 8.94 -1.93 -12.41
CA MET A 124 8.29 -0.66 -12.07
C MET A 124 7.14 -0.86 -11.09
N MET A 125 6.20 -1.75 -11.41
CA MET A 125 5.03 -2.00 -10.57
C MET A 125 5.44 -2.49 -9.17
N LYS A 126 6.51 -3.29 -9.09
CA LYS A 126 7.10 -3.71 -7.81
C LYS A 126 7.65 -2.54 -7.02
N VAL A 127 8.40 -1.62 -7.66
CA VAL A 127 8.91 -0.39 -7.03
C VAL A 127 7.76 0.49 -6.53
N MET A 128 6.77 0.76 -7.38
CA MET A 128 5.64 1.61 -7.02
C MET A 128 4.92 1.05 -5.79
N ASP A 129 4.70 -0.26 -5.76
CA ASP A 129 4.11 -0.93 -4.60
C ASP A 129 4.97 -0.79 -3.34
N MET A 130 6.30 -0.89 -3.43
CA MET A 130 7.22 -0.71 -2.28
C MET A 130 7.30 0.74 -1.76
N VAL A 131 6.98 1.74 -2.58
CA VAL A 131 7.01 3.15 -2.17
C VAL A 131 5.66 3.61 -1.64
N ILE A 132 4.56 3.07 -2.18
CA ILE A 132 3.20 3.44 -1.79
C ILE A 132 2.76 2.71 -0.52
N MET A 133 3.16 1.44 -0.34
CA MET A 133 2.75 0.57 0.77
C MET A 133 3.81 0.44 1.86
#